data_AF-A0AAI8V5Z0-F1
#
_entry.id   AF-A0AAI8V5Z0-F1
#
_cell.length_a   1.000
_cell.length_b   1.000
_cell.length_c   1.000
_cell.angle_alpha   90.00
_cell.angle_beta   90.00
_cell.angle_gamma   90.00
#
_symmetry.space_group_name_H-M   'P 1'
#
loop_
_entity.id
_entity.type
_entity.pdbx_description
1 polymer ?
#
loop_
_entity_poly.entity_id
_entity_poly.type
_entity_poly.pdbx_seq_one_letter_code
_entity_poly.pdbx_strand_id
1 'polypeptide(L)' 'MFYVNGLPFQVIGGGYSADMFLRWDDAKFSAQARMMLDLDLKMVRLEGKNEHPELYDTADRLGFIVMAG' A
#
# COMPACT_ATOMS: atom_id res chain seq x y z
N MET A 1 -6.32 11.18 13.70
CA MET A 1 -6.58 12.00 12.51
C MET A 1 -5.25 12.22 11.82
N PHE A 2 -5.19 11.98 10.50
CA PHE A 2 -3.93 12.06 9.75
C PHE A 2 -3.84 13.38 8.99
N TYR A 3 -2.61 13.83 8.76
CA TYR A 3 -2.31 15.03 7.98
C TYR A 3 -1.17 14.72 7.01
N VAL A 4 -1.29 15.18 5.77
CA VAL A 4 -0.23 15.11 4.76
C VAL A 4 0.00 16.53 4.26
N ASN A 5 1.24 17.02 4.34
CA ASN A 5 1.58 18.41 4.00
C ASN A 5 0.71 19.45 4.73
N GLY A 6 0.32 19.17 5.98
CA GLY A 6 -0.53 20.05 6.79
C GLY A 6 -2.02 20.00 6.46
N LEU A 7 -2.44 19.24 5.45
CA LEU A 7 -3.85 19.09 5.08
C LEU A 7 -4.46 17.84 5.75
N PRO A 8 -5.69 17.93 6.29
CA PRO A 8 -6.35 16.79 6.89
C PRO A 8 -6.60 15.71 5.84
N PHE A 9 -6.29 14.47 6.21
CA PHE A 9 -6.40 13.31 5.33
C PHE A 9 -7.22 12.22 6.00
N GLN A 10 -8.33 11.83 5.36
CA GLN A 10 -9.10 10.68 5.77
C GLN A 10 -8.47 9.43 5.18
N VAL A 11 -8.05 8.53 6.06
CA VAL A 11 -7.49 7.24 5.65
C VAL A 11 -8.63 6.33 5.23
N ILE A 12 -8.64 5.97 3.95
CA ILE A 12 -9.50 4.94 3.36
C ILE A 12 -8.56 3.95 2.66
N GLY A 13 -8.56 2.71 3.13
CA GLY A 13 -7.57 1.74 2.75
C GLY A 13 -7.94 0.32 3.16
N GLY A 14 -7.03 -0.62 2.88
CA GLY A 14 -7.20 -2.03 3.21
C GLY A 14 -5.95 -2.61 3.86
N GLY A 15 -6.14 -3.72 4.58
CA GLY A 15 -5.02 -4.55 5.02
C GLY A 15 -4.43 -5.32 3.85
N TYR A 16 -3.11 -5.33 3.74
CA TYR A 16 -2.37 -6.18 2.82
C TYR A 16 -1.76 -7.34 3.56
N SER A 17 -1.75 -8.48 2.88
CA SER A 17 -1.02 -9.66 3.31
C SER A 17 -0.15 -10.13 2.15
N ALA A 18 1.06 -10.56 2.47
CA ALA A 18 1.95 -11.19 1.51
C ALA A 18 1.32 -12.48 0.96
N ASP A 19 1.90 -13.01 -0.11
CA ASP A 19 1.62 -14.39 -0.53
C ASP A 19 1.84 -15.34 0.66
N MET A 20 0.98 -16.36 0.82
CA MET A 20 1.07 -17.28 1.96
C MET A 20 2.40 -18.04 2.05
N PHE A 21 3.10 -18.20 0.92
CA PHE A 21 4.43 -18.80 0.86
C PHE A 21 5.55 -17.76 0.74
N LEU A 22 5.25 -16.48 0.99
CA LEU A 22 6.17 -15.36 0.97
C LEU A 22 6.90 -15.18 -0.38
N ARG A 23 6.26 -15.57 -1.48
CA ARG A 23 6.79 -15.38 -2.84
C ARG A 23 6.52 -13.95 -3.29
N TRP A 24 7.57 -13.28 -3.76
CA TRP A 24 7.47 -11.96 -4.34
C TRP A 24 7.16 -12.01 -5.85
N ASP A 25 6.30 -11.11 -6.29
CA ASP A 25 5.97 -10.88 -7.70
C ASP A 25 5.55 -9.41 -7.86
N ASP A 26 6.42 -8.63 -8.52
CA ASP A 26 6.22 -7.19 -8.74
C ASP A 26 4.97 -6.91 -9.59
N ALA A 27 4.72 -7.72 -10.62
CA ALA A 27 3.57 -7.53 -11.50
C ALA A 27 2.26 -7.77 -10.73
N LYS A 28 2.25 -8.77 -9.83
CA LYS A 28 1.13 -9.04 -8.94
C LYS A 28 0.86 -7.86 -8.00
N PHE A 29 1.88 -7.34 -7.31
CA PHE A 29 1.68 -6.20 -6.42
C PHE A 29 1.23 -4.94 -7.19
N SER A 30 1.86 -4.67 -8.34
CA SER A 30 1.48 -3.57 -9.22
C SER A 30 0.01 -3.64 -9.67
N ALA A 31 -0.51 -4.84 -9.97
CA ALA A 31 -1.91 -5.03 -10.32
C ALA A 31 -2.85 -4.81 -9.13
N GLN A 32 -2.47 -5.28 -7.94
CA GLN A 32 -3.24 -5.06 -6.71
C GLN A 32 -3.29 -3.57 -6.32
N ALA A 33 -2.16 -2.87 -6.40
CA ALA A 33 -2.08 -1.44 -6.12
C ALA A 33 -2.96 -0.62 -7.09
N ARG A 34 -2.99 -0.98 -8.39
CA ARG A 34 -3.89 -0.36 -9.37
C ARG A 34 -5.36 -0.63 -9.05
N MET A 35 -5.71 -1.88 -8.72
CA MET A 35 -7.06 -2.23 -8.29
C MET A 35 -7.51 -1.40 -7.07
N MET A 36 -6.62 -1.21 -6.09
CA MET A 36 -6.92 -0.38 -4.92
C MET A 36 -7.20 1.08 -5.31
N LEU A 37 -6.42 1.65 -6.23
CA LEU A 37 -6.64 2.99 -6.77
C LEU A 37 -7.97 3.09 -7.54
N ASP A 38 -8.32 2.07 -8.33
CA ASP A 38 -9.58 2.01 -9.07
C ASP A 38 -10.80 1.94 -8.12
N LEU A 39 -10.61 1.41 -6.92
CA LEU A 39 -11.59 1.41 -5.82
C LEU A 39 -11.56 2.69 -4.97
N ASP A 40 -10.80 3.70 -5.40
CA ASP A 40 -10.58 4.97 -4.71
C ASP A 40 -9.94 4.83 -3.31
N LEU A 41 -9.26 3.71 -3.05
CA LEU A 41 -8.44 3.54 -1.85
C LEU A 41 -7.13 4.33 -1.99
N LYS A 42 -6.62 4.83 -0.86
CA LYS A 42 -5.42 5.69 -0.82
C LYS A 42 -4.30 5.11 0.06
N MET A 43 -4.56 4.04 0.79
CA MET A 43 -3.67 3.50 1.81
C MET A 43 -3.68 1.96 1.87
N VAL A 44 -2.51 1.38 2.12
CA VAL A 44 -2.32 -0.04 2.43
C VAL A 44 -1.70 -0.22 3.80
N ARG A 45 -2.29 -1.08 4.64
CA ARG A 45 -1.73 -1.43 5.96
C ARG A 45 -0.93 -2.72 5.88
N LEU A 46 0.32 -2.68 6.32
CA LEU A 46 1.18 -3.84 6.49
C LEU A 46 1.21 -4.21 7.98
N GLU A 47 0.44 -5.23 8.36
CA GLU A 47 0.34 -5.67 9.75
C GLU A 47 1.40 -6.73 10.06
N GLY A 48 2.42 -6.34 10.84
CA GLY A 48 3.44 -7.26 11.38
C GLY A 48 4.59 -7.66 10.44
N LYS A 49 4.52 -7.43 9.12
CA LYS A 49 5.61 -7.74 8.19
C LYS A 49 5.89 -6.60 7.22
N ASN A 50 7.14 -6.12 7.25
CA ASN A 50 7.68 -5.27 6.19
C ASN A 50 7.94 -6.11 4.94
N GLU A 51 7.71 -5.50 3.78
CA GLU A 51 7.71 -6.21 2.50
C GLU A 51 8.95 -5.87 1.66
N HIS A 52 9.02 -6.38 0.44
CA HIS A 52 10.15 -6.15 -0.47
C HIS A 52 10.25 -4.65 -0.86
N PRO A 53 11.45 -4.11 -1.09
CA PRO A 53 11.67 -2.71 -1.48
C PRO A 53 10.78 -2.23 -2.64
N GLU A 54 10.53 -3.10 -3.62
CA GLU A 54 9.73 -2.85 -4.81
C GLU A 54 8.28 -2.49 -4.50
N LEU A 55 7.75 -2.97 -3.36
CA LEU A 55 6.44 -2.54 -2.84
C LEU A 55 6.44 -1.03 -2.57
N TYR A 56 7.45 -0.55 -1.85
CA TYR A 56 7.56 0.84 -1.44
C TYR A 56 7.85 1.74 -2.65
N ASP A 57 8.73 1.30 -3.57
CA ASP A 57 8.98 2.01 -4.82
C ASP A 57 7.71 2.16 -5.67
N THR A 58 6.89 1.11 -5.73
CA THR A 58 5.60 1.16 -6.42
C THR A 58 4.61 2.07 -5.71
N ALA A 59 4.56 2.05 -4.38
CA ALA A 59 3.71 2.95 -3.59
C ALA A 59 4.11 4.43 -3.81
N ASP A 60 5.40 4.74 -3.78
CA ASP A 60 5.94 6.08 -4.04
C ASP A 60 5.56 6.56 -5.44
N ARG A 61 5.76 5.73 -6.46
CA ARG A 61 5.41 6.05 -7.85
C ARG A 61 3.91 6.29 -8.05
N LEU A 62 3.07 5.58 -7.30
CA LEU A 62 1.61 5.65 -7.42
C LEU A 62 0.98 6.69 -6.49
N GLY A 63 1.75 7.28 -5.56
CA GLY A 63 1.21 8.17 -4.53
C GLY A 63 0.33 7.43 -3.50
N PHE A 64 0.65 6.15 -3.23
CA PHE A 64 -0.07 5.30 -2.30
C PHE A 64 0.56 5.38 -0.90
N ILE A 65 -0.26 5.55 0.14
CA ILE A 65 0.26 5.62 1.52
C ILE A 65 0.46 4.20 2.06
N VAL A 66 1.65 3.93 2.60
CA VAL A 66 1.94 2.68 3.31
C VAL A 66 1.90 2.93 4.82
N MET A 67 1.04 2.19 5.53
CA MET A 67 1.00 2.16 6.98
C MET A 67 1.64 0.85 7.46
N ALA A 68 2.93 0.88 7.75
CA ALA A 68 3.63 -0.25 8.37
C ALA A 68 3.37 -0.26 9.89
N GLY A 69 3.03 -1.42 10.44
CA GLY A 69 2.68 -1.57 11.87
C GLY A 69 1.56 -2.57 12.11
#